data_AF-A0A484ZTT4-F1
#
_entry.id   AF-A0A484ZTT4-F1
#
_cell.length_a   1.000
_cell.length_b   1.000
_cell.length_c   1.000
_cell.angle_alpha   90.00
_cell.angle_beta   90.00
_cell.angle_gamma   90.00
#
_symmetry.space_group_name_H-M   'P 1'
#
loop_
_entity.id
_entity.type
_entity.pdbx_description
1 polymer ?
#
loop_
_entity_poly.entity_id
_entity_poly.type
_entity_poly.pdbx_seq_one_letter_code
_entity_poly.pdbx_strand_id
1 'polypeptide(L)'
;MAELIPTLNSCTEKMRSGERRLAKRLEASLDNDCLCWYDIPVGQQQRRYPDFIILNPERGLLLLEVKDWRIEHLHNVNKAYVEYGHITKVNPIEQVRQCSYVVINQLKTDKQLIQQDDRYKGSLCMPYGYGVFFSHITRKQLNNAIPIDEQANLLPPHLIICSDEITDAVSHESFNQALWALFPYQFKTTITSVQRDRIRWHLFPEIRITHTQADFFQTDETDVGRGSYQSAPDIIRIMDIQQELLSRSLGEGHRVIHGVAGSGKTLILLYRCLYLAEVLTTPILVLCYNMTLAARLKCQMA
;
A
#
# COMPACT_ATOMS: atom_id res chain seq x y z
N MET A 1 8.37 15.20 -6.42
CA MET A 1 7.32 14.24 -6.74
C MET A 1 7.44 13.10 -5.77
N ALA A 2 6.31 12.65 -5.22
CA ALA A 2 6.26 11.48 -4.35
C ALA A 2 6.81 10.24 -5.03
N GLU A 3 7.32 9.31 -4.24
CA GLU A 3 7.79 8.02 -4.74
C GLU A 3 6.61 7.06 -4.88
N LEU A 4 6.19 6.82 -6.14
CA LEU A 4 5.23 5.76 -6.46
C LEU A 4 5.95 4.41 -6.54
N ILE A 5 5.47 3.44 -5.78
CA ILE A 5 6.04 2.11 -5.63
C ILE A 5 4.96 1.08 -6.02
N PRO A 6 5.13 0.32 -7.11
CA PRO A 6 6.22 0.40 -8.09
C PRO A 6 6.13 1.65 -8.98
N THR A 7 7.21 1.98 -9.69
CA THR A 7 7.23 3.15 -10.61
C THR A 7 6.11 3.08 -11.64
N LEU A 8 5.53 4.23 -12.02
CA LEU A 8 4.43 4.30 -13.00
C LEU A 8 4.73 3.49 -14.26
N ASN A 9 5.90 3.70 -14.86
CA ASN A 9 6.28 3.04 -16.11
C ASN A 9 6.27 1.51 -16.02
N SER A 10 6.53 0.95 -14.83
CA SER A 10 6.59 -0.50 -14.62
C SER A 10 5.21 -1.15 -14.40
N CYS A 11 4.19 -0.39 -14.01
CA CYS A 11 2.84 -0.90 -13.69
C CYS A 11 1.73 -0.32 -14.58
N THR A 12 2.05 0.62 -15.48
CA THR A 12 1.07 1.32 -16.33
C THR A 12 0.20 0.38 -17.16
N GLU A 13 0.74 -0.73 -17.66
CA GLU A 13 0.00 -1.71 -18.47
C GLU A 13 -1.00 -2.53 -17.65
N LYS A 14 -0.74 -2.72 -16.36
CA LYS A 14 -1.62 -3.45 -15.43
C LYS A 14 -2.73 -2.56 -14.87
N MET A 15 -2.47 -1.25 -14.78
CA MET A 15 -3.44 -0.26 -14.30
C MET A 15 -4.62 -0.10 -15.25
N ARG A 16 -5.81 -0.04 -14.67
CA ARG A 16 -7.01 0.46 -15.34
C ARG A 16 -6.90 1.96 -15.59
N SER A 17 -7.77 2.49 -16.44
CA SER A 17 -7.72 3.91 -16.84
C SER A 17 -7.96 4.87 -15.66
N GLY A 18 -8.80 4.50 -14.69
CA GLY A 18 -9.00 5.27 -13.46
C GLY A 18 -7.77 5.27 -12.56
N GLU A 19 -7.23 4.08 -12.26
CA GLU A 19 -6.02 3.89 -11.44
C GLU A 19 -4.84 4.66 -12.03
N ARG A 20 -4.63 4.56 -13.36
CA ARG A 20 -3.55 5.27 -14.05
C ARG A 20 -3.67 6.79 -13.94
N ARG A 21 -4.88 7.34 -14.04
CA ARG A 21 -5.11 8.79 -13.89
C ARG A 21 -4.82 9.25 -12.47
N LEU A 22 -5.32 8.50 -11.47
CA LEU A 22 -5.06 8.81 -10.08
C LEU A 22 -3.56 8.70 -9.75
N ALA A 23 -2.88 7.64 -10.20
CA ALA A 23 -1.46 7.43 -9.96
C ALA A 23 -0.60 8.57 -10.51
N LYS A 24 -0.85 8.99 -11.76
CA LYS A 24 -0.16 10.16 -12.35
C LYS A 24 -0.42 11.43 -11.56
N ARG A 25 -1.66 11.64 -11.12
CA ARG A 25 -2.04 12.82 -10.34
C ARG A 25 -1.37 12.85 -8.98
N LEU A 26 -1.29 11.69 -8.30
CA LEU A 26 -0.61 11.52 -7.02
C LEU A 26 0.89 11.79 -7.16
N GLU A 27 1.57 11.19 -8.14
CA GLU A 27 3.00 11.40 -8.38
C GLU A 27 3.33 12.88 -8.63
N ALA A 28 2.51 13.58 -9.42
CA ALA A 28 2.73 14.97 -9.76
C ALA A 28 2.40 15.96 -8.63
N SER A 29 1.45 15.64 -7.75
CA SER A 29 0.91 16.60 -6.76
C SER A 29 1.48 16.43 -5.35
N LEU A 30 1.95 15.23 -5.00
CA LEU A 30 2.43 14.92 -3.67
C LEU A 30 3.90 15.29 -3.47
N ASP A 31 4.24 15.64 -2.23
CA ASP A 31 5.59 15.99 -1.80
C ASP A 31 6.56 14.80 -1.85
N ASN A 32 7.86 15.09 -1.93
CA ASN A 32 8.93 14.08 -2.09
C ASN A 32 8.98 13.06 -0.94
N ASP A 33 8.58 13.45 0.27
CA ASP A 33 8.66 12.58 1.44
C ASP A 33 7.43 11.66 1.56
N CYS A 34 6.48 11.79 0.66
CA CYS A 34 5.30 10.94 0.59
C CYS A 34 5.62 9.64 -0.17
N LEU A 35 5.25 8.51 0.43
CA LEU A 35 5.31 7.20 -0.21
C LEU A 35 3.93 6.82 -0.70
N CYS A 36 3.82 6.38 -1.95
CA CYS A 36 2.57 5.93 -2.53
C CYS A 36 2.76 4.52 -3.08
N TRP A 37 2.06 3.55 -2.53
CA TRP A 37 2.10 2.17 -2.96
C TRP A 37 0.87 1.83 -3.79
N TYR A 38 1.06 1.13 -4.91
CA TYR A 38 -0.01 0.68 -5.80
C TYR A 38 -0.02 -0.84 -5.94
N ASP A 39 -1.21 -1.44 -5.83
CA ASP A 39 -1.52 -2.85 -6.12
C ASP A 39 -0.40 -3.82 -5.69
N ILE A 40 -0.12 -3.84 -4.38
CA ILE A 40 0.96 -4.66 -3.84
C ILE A 40 0.44 -6.06 -3.53
N PRO A 41 0.90 -7.10 -4.27
CA PRO A 41 0.61 -8.47 -3.92
C PRO A 41 1.40 -8.84 -2.66
N VAL A 42 0.71 -9.30 -1.61
CA VAL A 42 1.35 -9.64 -0.32
C VAL A 42 1.06 -11.08 0.05
N GLY A 43 2.10 -11.92 -0.04
CA GLY A 43 2.21 -13.24 0.57
C GLY A 43 1.12 -14.27 0.19
N GLN A 44 1.30 -15.51 0.67
CA GLN A 44 0.44 -16.66 0.31
C GLN A 44 -1.03 -16.55 0.76
N GLN A 45 -1.39 -15.53 1.55
CA GLN A 45 -2.76 -15.28 1.96
C GLN A 45 -3.28 -14.03 1.26
N GLN A 46 -4.37 -14.18 0.51
CA GLN A 46 -5.10 -13.15 -0.25
C GLN A 46 -5.55 -11.97 0.65
N ARG A 47 -4.60 -11.14 1.10
CA ARG A 47 -4.89 -9.88 1.74
C ARG A 47 -5.31 -8.92 0.64
N ARG A 48 -6.62 -8.66 0.55
CA ARG A 48 -7.16 -7.56 -0.27
C ARG A 48 -6.69 -6.25 0.36
N TYR A 49 -5.64 -5.67 -0.20
CA TYR A 49 -5.25 -4.27 0.04
C TYR A 49 -6.10 -3.35 -0.84
N PRO A 50 -6.23 -2.06 -0.49
CA PRO A 50 -6.83 -1.09 -1.40
C PRO A 50 -5.90 -0.89 -2.61
N ASP A 51 -6.42 -0.31 -3.68
CA ASP A 51 -5.62 -0.05 -4.90
C ASP A 51 -4.40 0.85 -4.61
N PHE A 52 -4.55 1.83 -3.71
CA PHE A 52 -3.45 2.69 -3.26
C PHE A 52 -3.34 2.78 -1.73
N ILE A 53 -2.12 2.76 -1.24
CA ILE A 53 -1.77 3.11 0.14
C ILE A 53 -0.80 4.29 0.09
N ILE A 54 -1.13 5.38 0.75
CA ILE A 54 -0.32 6.60 0.77
C ILE A 54 0.12 6.84 2.20
N LEU A 55 1.43 7.01 2.42
CA LEU A 55 1.99 7.42 3.69
C LEU A 55 2.63 8.79 3.54
N ASN A 56 2.00 9.77 4.16
CA ASN A 56 2.53 11.12 4.26
C ASN A 56 3.02 11.36 5.70
N PRO A 57 4.29 11.77 5.90
CA PRO A 57 4.84 11.96 7.23
C PRO A 57 4.07 12.96 8.11
N GLU A 58 3.43 13.97 7.53
CA GLU A 58 2.68 14.98 8.26
C GLU A 58 1.20 14.63 8.41
N ARG A 59 0.64 13.89 7.45
CA ARG A 59 -0.82 13.65 7.38
C ARG A 59 -1.27 12.28 7.83
N GLY A 60 -0.42 11.26 7.83
CA GLY A 60 -0.81 9.90 8.22
C GLY A 60 -0.81 8.87 7.09
N LEU A 61 -1.53 7.78 7.35
CA LEU A 61 -1.73 6.67 6.42
C LEU A 61 -3.11 6.78 5.74
N LEU A 62 -3.14 6.87 4.41
CA LEU A 62 -4.36 6.98 3.61
C LEU A 62 -4.53 5.74 2.72
N LEU A 63 -5.72 5.15 2.72
CA LEU A 63 -6.08 3.99 1.91
C LEU A 63 -7.11 4.39 0.85
N LEU A 64 -6.83 4.19 -0.44
CA LEU A 64 -7.74 4.57 -1.52
C LEU A 64 -8.13 3.39 -2.39
N GLU A 65 -9.44 3.23 -2.56
CA GLU A 65 -10.01 2.31 -3.53
C GLU A 65 -10.45 3.08 -4.78
N VAL A 66 -10.15 2.57 -5.97
CA VAL A 66 -10.54 3.13 -7.25
C VAL A 66 -11.69 2.32 -7.84
N LYS A 67 -12.75 3.02 -8.25
CA LYS A 67 -13.88 2.40 -8.94
C LYS A 67 -14.11 3.06 -10.29
N ASP A 68 -13.95 2.26 -11.34
CA ASP A 68 -14.31 2.62 -12.72
C ASP A 68 -15.82 2.48 -12.96
N TRP A 69 -16.63 3.07 -12.08
CA TRP A 69 -18.08 2.98 -12.15
C TRP A 69 -18.65 4.15 -12.95
N ARG A 70 -19.68 3.89 -13.74
CA ARG A 70 -20.49 4.93 -14.40
C ARG A 70 -21.80 5.11 -13.63
N ILE A 71 -22.25 6.35 -13.53
CA ILE A 71 -23.46 6.70 -12.76
C ILE A 71 -24.72 6.00 -13.29
N GLU A 72 -24.81 5.76 -14.60
CA GLU A 72 -25.94 5.13 -15.28
C GLU A 72 -26.21 3.69 -14.82
N HIS A 73 -25.19 3.01 -14.31
CA HIS A 73 -25.29 1.64 -13.82
C HIS A 73 -25.52 1.58 -12.31
N LEU A 74 -25.52 2.71 -11.61
CA LEU A 74 -25.72 2.77 -10.17
C LEU A 74 -27.22 2.82 -9.89
N HIS A 75 -27.80 1.73 -9.38
CA HIS A 75 -29.24 1.64 -9.15
C HIS A 75 -29.61 1.82 -7.69
N ASN A 76 -29.31 0.82 -6.86
CA ASN A 76 -29.60 0.83 -5.43
C ASN A 76 -28.29 0.93 -4.64
N VAL A 77 -28.20 1.89 -3.73
CA VAL A 77 -27.02 2.13 -2.90
C VAL A 77 -27.47 2.08 -1.45
N ASN A 78 -26.80 1.26 -0.64
CA ASN A 78 -26.89 1.32 0.81
C ASN A 78 -25.52 1.19 1.45
N LYS A 79 -25.49 1.23 2.79
CA LYS A 79 -24.25 1.19 3.58
C LYS A 79 -23.40 -0.07 3.35
N ALA A 80 -24.03 -1.20 3.00
CA ALA A 80 -23.35 -2.48 2.85
C ALA A 80 -23.06 -2.84 1.38
N TYR A 81 -23.99 -2.53 0.46
CA TYR A 81 -23.90 -2.95 -0.93
C TYR A 81 -24.39 -1.89 -1.92
N VAL A 82 -23.97 -2.07 -3.16
CA VAL A 82 -24.39 -1.29 -4.33
C VAL A 82 -24.80 -2.26 -5.43
N GLU A 83 -25.99 -2.07 -5.98
CA GLU A 83 -26.45 -2.72 -7.21
C GLU A 83 -25.89 -1.94 -8.40
N TYR A 84 -24.89 -2.54 -9.07
CA TYR A 84 -24.21 -1.97 -10.22
C TYR A 84 -24.55 -2.77 -11.48
N GLY A 85 -25.43 -2.23 -12.32
CA GLY A 85 -26.04 -2.97 -13.42
C GLY A 85 -26.83 -4.18 -12.88
N HIS A 86 -26.50 -5.39 -13.34
CA HIS A 86 -27.16 -6.62 -12.89
C HIS A 86 -26.44 -7.35 -11.75
N ILE A 87 -25.40 -6.75 -11.16
CA ILE A 87 -24.59 -7.38 -10.11
C ILE A 87 -24.58 -6.57 -8.82
N THR A 88 -24.69 -7.26 -7.70
CA THR A 88 -24.52 -6.66 -6.37
C THR A 88 -23.06 -6.70 -5.95
N LYS A 89 -22.51 -5.54 -5.57
CA LYS A 89 -21.15 -5.38 -5.06
C LYS A 89 -21.20 -4.83 -3.65
N VAL A 90 -20.15 -5.09 -2.85
CA VAL A 90 -19.96 -4.40 -1.57
C VAL A 90 -19.85 -2.89 -1.82
N ASN A 91 -20.40 -2.08 -0.92
CA ASN A 91 -20.24 -0.63 -0.99
C ASN A 91 -18.74 -0.30 -0.97
N PRO A 92 -18.20 0.46 -1.94
CA PRO A 92 -16.77 0.74 -2.02
C PRO A 92 -16.19 1.36 -0.75
N ILE A 93 -16.97 2.19 -0.04
CA ILE A 93 -16.54 2.82 1.20
C ILE A 93 -16.43 1.78 2.31
N GLU A 94 -17.40 0.86 2.39
CA GLU A 94 -17.34 -0.22 3.36
C GLU A 94 -16.20 -1.19 3.02
N GLN A 95 -15.93 -1.45 1.74
CA GLN A 95 -14.81 -2.27 1.29
C GLN A 95 -13.47 -1.69 1.76
N VAL A 96 -13.20 -0.40 1.47
CA VAL A 96 -11.94 0.23 1.88
C VAL A 96 -11.85 0.40 3.40
N ARG A 97 -12.98 0.64 4.07
CA ARG A 97 -13.06 0.73 5.54
C ARG A 97 -12.68 -0.60 6.19
N GLN A 98 -13.26 -1.71 5.76
CA GLN A 98 -12.94 -3.04 6.30
C GLN A 98 -11.46 -3.38 6.06
N CYS A 99 -10.94 -3.09 4.86
CA CYS A 99 -9.53 -3.24 4.57
C CYS A 99 -8.65 -2.38 5.51
N SER A 100 -9.04 -1.11 5.73
CA SER A 100 -8.32 -0.22 6.63
C SER A 100 -8.26 -0.78 8.05
N TYR A 101 -9.35 -1.34 8.59
CA TYR A 101 -9.33 -1.92 9.93
C TYR A 101 -8.38 -3.10 10.07
N VAL A 102 -8.24 -3.94 9.04
CA VAL A 102 -7.26 -5.04 9.06
C VAL A 102 -5.84 -4.47 9.18
N VAL A 103 -5.51 -3.47 8.38
CA VAL A 103 -4.20 -2.79 8.40
C VAL A 103 -3.96 -2.12 9.75
N ILE A 104 -4.90 -1.31 10.22
CA ILE A 104 -4.78 -0.56 11.47
C ILE A 104 -4.66 -1.48 12.68
N ASN A 105 -5.44 -2.56 12.74
CA ASN A 105 -5.34 -3.53 13.83
C ASN A 105 -4.00 -4.25 13.84
N GLN A 106 -3.42 -4.54 12.67
CA GLN A 106 -2.06 -5.07 12.59
C GLN A 106 -1.04 -4.04 13.11
N LEU A 107 -1.12 -2.77 12.68
CA LEU A 107 -0.20 -1.72 13.14
C LEU A 107 -0.29 -1.47 14.64
N LYS A 108 -1.48 -1.59 15.25
CA LYS A 108 -1.69 -1.46 16.70
C LYS A 108 -1.00 -2.53 17.54
N THR A 109 -0.52 -3.62 16.93
CA THR A 109 0.28 -4.63 17.64
C THR A 109 1.70 -4.13 17.95
N ASP A 110 2.15 -3.06 17.29
CA ASP A 110 3.48 -2.48 17.48
C ASP A 110 3.47 -1.38 18.53
N LYS A 111 4.23 -1.58 19.61
CA LYS A 111 4.33 -0.63 20.72
C LYS A 111 4.90 0.74 20.31
N GLN A 112 5.66 0.83 19.22
CA GLN A 112 6.22 2.10 18.73
C GLN A 112 5.27 2.84 17.78
N LEU A 113 4.17 2.20 17.37
CA LEU A 113 3.11 2.80 16.54
C LEU A 113 1.86 3.16 17.35
N ILE A 114 1.84 2.91 18.66
CA ILE A 114 0.73 3.25 19.55
C ILE A 114 1.08 4.45 20.44
N GLN A 115 0.05 5.22 20.81
CA GLN A 115 0.15 6.30 21.77
C GLN A 115 0.40 5.75 23.17
N GLN A 116 1.29 6.43 23.91
CA GLN A 116 1.64 6.10 25.28
C GLN A 116 0.89 6.95 26.31
N ASP A 117 0.18 7.99 25.88
CA ASP A 117 -0.68 8.82 26.74
C ASP A 117 -1.87 8.01 27.25
N ASP A 118 -2.11 8.05 28.56
CA ASP A 118 -3.19 7.31 29.24
C ASP A 118 -4.56 7.56 28.61
N ARG A 119 -4.81 8.77 28.07
CA ARG A 119 -6.11 9.11 27.47
C ARG A 119 -6.39 8.35 26.16
N TYR A 120 -5.36 8.00 25.41
CA TYR A 120 -5.48 7.41 24.07
C TYR A 120 -4.71 6.09 23.92
N LYS A 121 -4.36 5.47 25.06
CA LYS A 121 -3.58 4.24 25.14
C LYS A 121 -4.14 3.15 24.23
N GLY A 122 -3.27 2.56 23.42
CA GLY A 122 -3.63 1.51 22.44
C GLY A 122 -4.21 2.02 21.12
N SER A 123 -4.37 3.33 20.95
CA SER A 123 -4.66 3.94 19.65
C SER A 123 -3.36 4.24 18.89
N LEU A 124 -3.44 4.34 17.56
CA LEU A 124 -2.26 4.66 16.76
C LEU A 124 -1.72 6.05 17.07
N CYS A 125 -0.39 6.20 17.02
CA CYS A 125 0.29 7.48 17.17
C CYS A 125 0.23 8.36 15.91
N MET A 126 -0.35 7.86 14.82
CA MET A 126 -0.59 8.61 13.60
C MET A 126 -2.07 8.58 13.19
N PRO A 127 -2.53 9.63 12.49
CA PRO A 127 -3.81 9.59 11.84
C PRO A 127 -3.86 8.58 10.68
N TYR A 128 -5.06 8.09 10.40
CA TYR A 128 -5.32 7.32 9.20
C TYR A 128 -6.64 7.75 8.57
N GLY A 129 -6.71 7.66 7.26
CA GLY A 129 -7.89 7.98 6.46
C GLY A 129 -8.14 6.90 5.42
N TYR A 130 -9.32 6.93 4.83
CA TYR A 130 -9.64 6.10 3.69
C TYR A 130 -10.61 6.84 2.77
N GLY A 131 -10.62 6.46 1.50
CA GLY A 131 -11.52 7.07 0.54
C GLY A 131 -11.71 6.24 -0.70
N VAL A 132 -12.68 6.67 -1.51
CA VAL A 132 -13.01 6.05 -2.78
C VAL A 132 -12.86 7.08 -3.88
N PHE A 133 -12.14 6.71 -4.93
CA PHE A 133 -12.06 7.51 -6.14
C PHE A 133 -12.97 6.93 -7.22
N PHE A 134 -13.99 7.69 -7.63
CA PHE A 134 -14.84 7.33 -8.77
C PHE A 134 -14.30 7.92 -10.06
N SER A 135 -13.76 7.06 -10.93
CA SER A 135 -13.00 7.52 -12.09
C SER A 135 -13.85 7.97 -13.28
N HIS A 136 -15.16 7.67 -13.27
CA HIS A 136 -16.12 8.03 -14.32
C HIS A 136 -17.41 8.66 -13.78
N ILE A 137 -17.41 9.15 -12.53
CA ILE A 137 -18.53 9.89 -11.94
C ILE A 137 -18.06 11.27 -11.54
N THR A 138 -18.71 12.30 -12.08
CA THR A 138 -18.49 13.69 -11.66
C THR A 138 -19.26 14.02 -10.38
N ARG A 139 -18.81 15.02 -9.62
CA ARG A 139 -19.51 15.44 -8.39
C ARG A 139 -20.96 15.86 -8.69
N LYS A 140 -21.18 16.55 -9.81
CA LYS A 140 -22.51 16.94 -10.29
C LYS A 140 -23.41 15.73 -10.57
N GLN A 141 -22.88 14.69 -11.23
CA GLN A 141 -23.65 13.46 -11.49
C GLN A 141 -24.02 12.74 -10.20
N LEU A 142 -23.09 12.65 -9.24
CA LEU A 142 -23.36 12.03 -7.94
C LEU A 142 -24.45 12.78 -7.17
N ASN A 143 -24.36 14.12 -7.12
CA ASN A 143 -25.33 14.98 -6.45
C ASN A 143 -26.74 14.95 -7.08
N ASN A 144 -26.83 14.72 -8.39
CA ASN A 144 -28.11 14.57 -9.07
C ASN A 144 -28.73 13.18 -8.84
N ALA A 145 -27.90 12.14 -8.74
CA ALA A 145 -28.38 10.76 -8.57
C ALA A 145 -28.77 10.45 -7.12
N ILE A 146 -28.07 11.03 -6.15
CA ILE A 146 -28.29 10.80 -4.72
C ILE A 146 -28.39 12.15 -4.03
N PRO A 147 -29.52 12.49 -3.39
CA PRO A 147 -29.66 13.72 -2.61
C PRO A 147 -28.57 13.84 -1.54
N ILE A 148 -28.10 15.06 -1.27
CA ILE A 148 -26.98 15.34 -0.36
C ILE A 148 -27.23 14.77 1.05
N ASP A 149 -28.48 14.87 1.54
CA ASP A 149 -28.88 14.36 2.86
C ASP A 149 -28.76 12.83 2.96
N GLU A 150 -29.03 12.12 1.86
CA GLU A 150 -28.86 10.68 1.78
C GLU A 150 -27.39 10.29 1.55
N GLN A 151 -26.64 11.06 0.76
CA GLN A 151 -25.22 10.81 0.53
C GLN A 151 -24.43 10.71 1.84
N ALA A 152 -24.71 11.56 2.83
CA ALA A 152 -24.05 11.51 4.13
C ALA A 152 -24.13 10.13 4.81
N ASN A 153 -25.14 9.33 4.48
CA ASN A 153 -25.31 7.98 5.00
C ASN A 153 -24.85 6.88 4.02
N LEU A 154 -24.97 7.09 2.72
CA LEU A 154 -24.75 6.06 1.70
C LEU A 154 -23.33 6.13 1.10
N LEU A 155 -22.92 7.35 0.76
CA LEU A 155 -21.70 7.69 0.04
C LEU A 155 -21.20 9.05 0.55
N PRO A 156 -20.64 9.13 1.76
CA PRO A 156 -20.31 10.40 2.39
C PRO A 156 -19.37 11.25 1.51
N PRO A 157 -19.71 12.52 1.20
CA PRO A 157 -18.93 13.33 0.26
C PRO A 157 -17.46 13.51 0.66
N HIS A 158 -17.17 13.57 1.95
CA HIS A 158 -15.82 13.72 2.51
C HIS A 158 -14.95 12.46 2.41
N LEU A 159 -15.50 11.33 1.94
CA LEU A 159 -14.76 10.08 1.71
C LEU A 159 -14.64 9.75 0.21
N ILE A 160 -15.12 10.64 -0.66
CA ILE A 160 -15.23 10.39 -2.09
C ILE A 160 -14.49 11.49 -2.84
N ILE A 161 -13.68 11.07 -3.81
CA ILE A 161 -13.12 11.94 -4.84
C ILE A 161 -13.78 11.58 -6.17
N CYS A 162 -14.28 12.59 -6.87
CA CYS A 162 -14.94 12.42 -8.17
C CYS A 162 -13.98 12.69 -9.35
N SER A 163 -14.36 12.23 -10.55
CA SER A 163 -13.48 12.28 -11.72
C SER A 163 -13.08 13.70 -12.16
N ASP A 164 -13.94 14.68 -11.91
CA ASP A 164 -13.74 16.10 -12.22
C ASP A 164 -12.76 16.79 -11.26
N GLU A 165 -12.51 16.21 -10.09
CA GLU A 165 -11.67 16.78 -9.03
C GLU A 165 -10.17 16.45 -9.21
N ILE A 166 -9.82 15.59 -10.17
CA ILE A 166 -8.44 15.16 -10.42
C ILE A 166 -7.92 15.53 -11.82
N THR A 167 -8.69 16.32 -12.57
CA THR A 167 -8.32 16.69 -13.95
C THR A 167 -7.09 17.60 -13.97
N ASP A 168 -6.41 17.68 -15.12
CA ASP A 168 -5.24 18.55 -15.30
C ASP A 168 -5.57 20.04 -15.10
N ALA A 169 -6.84 20.42 -15.25
CA ALA A 169 -7.32 21.78 -15.00
C ALA A 169 -7.41 22.12 -13.50
N VAL A 170 -7.48 21.13 -12.62
CA VAL A 170 -7.50 21.34 -11.17
C VAL A 170 -6.08 21.62 -10.70
N SER A 171 -5.88 22.61 -9.82
CA SER A 171 -4.58 22.91 -9.25
C SER A 171 -4.10 21.79 -8.31
N HIS A 172 -2.79 21.62 -8.17
CA HIS A 172 -2.22 20.64 -7.24
C HIS A 172 -2.68 20.88 -5.80
N GLU A 173 -2.81 22.14 -5.38
CA GLU A 173 -3.28 22.53 -4.05
C GLU A 173 -4.72 22.08 -3.79
N SER A 174 -5.65 22.34 -4.71
CA SER A 174 -7.05 21.93 -4.56
C SER A 174 -7.19 20.41 -4.53
N PHE A 175 -6.42 19.69 -5.35
CA PHE A 175 -6.38 18.23 -5.31
C PHE A 175 -5.84 17.72 -3.97
N ASN A 176 -4.74 18.28 -3.48
CA ASN A 176 -4.17 17.90 -2.19
C ASN A 176 -5.14 18.21 -1.04
N GLN A 177 -5.88 19.32 -1.10
CA GLN A 177 -6.91 19.64 -0.12
C GLN A 177 -8.04 18.60 -0.12
N ALA A 178 -8.53 18.20 -1.30
CA ALA A 178 -9.54 17.14 -1.42
C ALA A 178 -9.02 15.78 -0.90
N LEU A 179 -7.76 15.44 -1.22
CA LEU A 179 -7.10 14.22 -0.78
C LEU A 179 -6.94 14.18 0.75
N TRP A 180 -6.52 15.30 1.36
CA TRP A 180 -6.30 15.39 2.80
C TRP A 180 -7.59 15.58 3.60
N ALA A 181 -8.69 15.99 2.96
CA ALA A 181 -10.02 16.00 3.56
C ALA A 181 -10.56 14.59 3.85
N LEU A 182 -9.96 13.53 3.27
CA LEU A 182 -10.30 12.14 3.55
C LEU A 182 -9.88 11.69 4.97
N PHE A 183 -9.05 12.49 5.66
CA PHE A 183 -8.67 12.21 7.04
C PHE A 183 -9.71 12.77 8.02
N PRO A 184 -10.27 11.93 8.91
CA PRO A 184 -11.23 12.38 9.92
C PRO A 184 -10.60 13.27 11.02
N TYR A 185 -9.29 13.19 11.21
CA TYR A 185 -8.57 13.94 12.25
C TYR A 185 -7.14 14.25 11.81
N GLN A 186 -6.60 15.35 12.34
CA GLN A 186 -5.22 15.79 12.11
C GLN A 186 -4.45 15.77 13.43
N PHE A 187 -3.22 15.27 13.40
CA PHE A 187 -2.32 15.27 14.55
C PHE A 187 -1.26 16.34 14.36
N LYS A 188 -0.68 16.82 15.45
CA LYS A 188 0.42 17.80 15.40
C LYS A 188 1.80 17.16 15.23
N THR A 189 1.88 15.84 15.36
CA THR A 189 3.13 15.07 15.32
C THR A 189 3.32 14.42 13.96
N THR A 190 4.56 14.47 13.47
CA THR A 190 4.95 13.82 12.23
C THR A 190 5.41 12.38 12.49
N ILE A 191 5.29 11.54 11.46
CA ILE A 191 5.75 10.16 11.46
C ILE A 191 7.27 10.16 11.28
N THR A 192 7.98 9.56 12.23
CA THR A 192 9.44 9.43 12.15
C THR A 192 9.86 8.40 11.11
N SER A 193 11.12 8.44 10.67
CA SER A 193 11.68 7.43 9.77
C SER A 193 11.59 6.01 10.36
N VAL A 194 11.80 5.86 11.67
CA VAL A 194 11.68 4.59 12.39
C VAL A 194 10.23 4.08 12.36
N GLN A 195 9.25 4.95 12.61
CA GLN A 195 7.84 4.58 12.53
C GLN A 195 7.43 4.24 11.09
N ARG A 196 7.93 4.99 10.10
CA ARG A 196 7.73 4.68 8.67
C ARG A 196 8.24 3.29 8.33
N ASP A 197 9.44 2.93 8.79
CA ASP A 197 10.01 1.60 8.53
C ASP A 197 9.23 0.51 9.27
N ARG A 198 8.69 0.77 10.46
CA ARG A 198 7.78 -0.15 11.16
C ARG A 198 6.46 -0.34 10.43
N ILE A 199 5.86 0.74 9.92
CA ILE A 199 4.67 0.65 9.08
C ILE A 199 4.95 -0.23 7.86
N ARG A 200 6.06 0.04 7.14
CA ARG A 200 6.50 -0.78 6.00
C ARG A 200 6.73 -2.23 6.38
N TRP A 201 7.37 -2.52 7.52
CA TRP A 201 7.61 -3.87 8.01
C TRP A 201 6.30 -4.66 8.22
N HIS A 202 5.24 -4.00 8.71
CA HIS A 202 3.93 -4.62 8.89
C HIS A 202 3.18 -4.79 7.58
N LEU A 203 3.15 -3.77 6.74
CA LEU A 203 2.43 -3.79 5.47
C LEU A 203 3.03 -4.80 4.48
N PHE A 204 4.36 -4.91 4.47
CA PHE A 204 5.13 -5.61 3.44
C PHE A 204 6.11 -6.62 4.08
N PRO A 205 5.66 -7.84 4.41
CA PRO A 205 6.55 -8.90 4.89
C PRO A 205 7.70 -9.24 3.93
N GLU A 206 7.48 -9.08 2.62
CA GLU A 206 8.44 -9.41 1.56
C GLU A 206 9.71 -8.55 1.52
N ILE A 207 9.69 -7.37 2.16
CA ILE A 207 10.89 -6.51 2.26
C ILE A 207 11.68 -6.74 3.55
N ARG A 208 11.25 -7.67 4.41
CA ARG A 208 11.93 -7.98 5.68
C ARG A 208 13.25 -8.71 5.41
N ILE A 209 14.28 -8.35 6.16
CA ILE A 209 15.59 -8.99 6.08
C ILE A 209 15.72 -9.94 7.28
N THR A 210 15.36 -11.21 7.07
CA THR A 210 15.25 -12.22 8.14
C THR A 210 16.59 -12.74 8.66
N HIS A 211 17.69 -12.58 7.89
CA HIS A 211 19.00 -13.08 8.29
C HIS A 211 20.10 -12.08 7.94
N THR A 212 20.81 -11.58 8.96
CA THR A 212 22.09 -10.90 8.72
C THR A 212 23.24 -11.89 8.69
N GLN A 213 24.35 -11.50 8.07
CA GLN A 213 25.60 -12.28 8.10
C GLN A 213 26.11 -12.57 9.53
N ALA A 214 25.65 -11.81 10.54
CA ALA A 214 26.07 -11.96 11.93
C ALA A 214 25.30 -13.06 12.71
N ASP A 215 24.11 -13.47 12.27
CA ASP A 215 23.27 -14.44 12.99
C ASP A 215 23.77 -15.89 12.84
N PHE A 216 24.91 -16.11 12.18
CA PHE A 216 25.52 -17.43 12.02
C PHE A 216 26.24 -17.91 13.31
N PHE A 217 26.45 -17.03 14.29
CA PHE A 217 27.05 -17.38 15.59
C PHE A 217 26.05 -17.52 16.74
N GLN A 218 24.76 -17.29 16.50
CA GLN A 218 23.70 -17.50 17.47
C GLN A 218 22.65 -18.42 16.85
N THR A 219 22.81 -19.71 17.12
CA THR A 219 21.80 -20.74 16.85
C THR A 219 20.67 -20.59 17.86
N ASP A 220 19.81 -19.61 17.67
CA ASP A 220 18.50 -19.62 18.29
C ASP A 220 17.47 -19.93 17.21
N GLU A 221 17.00 -21.17 17.22
CA GLU A 221 15.87 -21.67 16.44
C GLU A 221 14.65 -20.77 16.72
N THR A 222 14.43 -19.76 15.88
CA THR A 222 13.16 -19.04 15.86
C THR A 222 12.28 -19.67 14.80
N ASP A 223 11.40 -20.51 15.33
CA ASP A 223 10.26 -21.17 14.69
C ASP A 223 9.66 -20.31 13.57
N VAL A 224 9.87 -20.74 12.32
CA VAL A 224 9.24 -20.16 11.12
C VAL A 224 7.79 -20.67 11.07
N GLY A 225 7.02 -20.26 12.08
CA GLY A 225 5.65 -20.69 12.34
C GLY A 225 4.62 -19.71 11.77
N ARG A 226 4.03 -20.12 10.64
CA ARG A 226 2.65 -19.86 10.15
C ARG A 226 1.84 -18.73 10.83
N GLY A 227 1.55 -17.68 10.05
CA GLY A 227 0.21 -17.08 9.99
C GLY A 227 -0.38 -16.37 11.20
N SER A 228 0.33 -16.20 12.31
CA SER A 228 -0.10 -15.33 13.43
C SER A 228 0.52 -13.95 13.32
N TYR A 229 -0.19 -12.91 13.78
CA TYR A 229 0.32 -11.54 13.91
C TYR A 229 1.61 -11.52 14.75
N GLN A 230 2.78 -11.62 14.09
CA GLN A 230 4.07 -11.51 14.76
C GLN A 230 4.23 -10.08 15.26
N SER A 231 4.39 -9.92 16.58
CA SER A 231 4.82 -8.65 17.16
C SER A 231 6.16 -8.27 16.53
N ALA A 232 6.28 -7.04 16.02
CA ALA A 232 7.52 -6.57 15.45
C ALA A 232 8.64 -6.60 16.50
N PRO A 233 9.86 -7.03 16.15
CA PRO A 233 11.00 -7.00 17.06
C PRO A 233 11.39 -5.55 17.40
N ASP A 234 12.20 -5.38 18.45
CA ASP A 234 12.72 -4.06 18.85
C ASP A 234 13.60 -3.44 17.76
N ILE A 235 14.37 -4.27 17.05
CA ILE A 235 15.17 -3.87 15.91
C ILE A 235 14.60 -4.53 14.66
N ILE A 236 14.05 -3.73 13.75
CA ILE A 236 13.59 -4.18 12.44
C ILE A 236 14.70 -4.00 11.42
N ARG A 237 14.79 -4.95 10.48
CA ARG A 237 15.65 -4.84 9.30
C ARG A 237 14.78 -5.06 8.07
N ILE A 238 14.73 -4.06 7.22
CA ILE A 238 13.98 -4.07 5.97
C ILE A 238 14.83 -3.49 4.85
N MET A 239 14.44 -3.76 3.60
CA MET A 239 15.01 -3.08 2.44
C MET A 239 14.80 -1.57 2.56
N ASP A 240 15.79 -0.79 2.14
CA ASP A 240 15.59 0.65 1.98
C ASP A 240 14.57 0.93 0.85
N ILE A 241 14.12 2.18 0.74
CA ILE A 241 13.05 2.52 -0.20
C ILE A 241 13.48 2.35 -1.65
N GLN A 242 14.75 2.65 -1.97
CA GLN A 242 15.29 2.51 -3.33
C GLN A 242 15.43 1.05 -3.72
N GLN A 243 15.85 0.19 -2.80
CA GLN A 243 15.88 -1.26 -2.95
C GLN A 243 14.46 -1.82 -3.17
N GLU A 244 13.49 -1.40 -2.37
CA GLU A 244 12.09 -1.81 -2.54
C GLU A 244 11.54 -1.36 -3.91
N LEU A 245 11.72 -0.09 -4.26
CA LEU A 245 11.28 0.51 -5.52
C LEU A 245 11.85 -0.26 -6.70
N LEU A 246 13.17 -0.49 -6.72
CA LEU A 246 13.82 -1.24 -7.77
C LEU A 246 13.27 -2.66 -7.86
N SER A 247 13.16 -3.36 -6.73
CA SER A 247 12.71 -4.76 -6.68
C SER A 247 11.30 -4.95 -7.22
N ARG A 248 10.39 -4.01 -6.89
CA ARG A 248 9.00 -4.02 -7.37
C ARG A 248 8.87 -3.53 -8.81
N SER A 249 9.80 -2.71 -9.30
CA SER A 249 9.74 -2.09 -10.64
C SER A 249 10.46 -2.87 -11.75
N LEU A 250 11.07 -4.03 -11.46
CA LEU A 250 11.87 -4.77 -12.46
C LEU A 250 11.07 -5.19 -13.71
N GLY A 251 9.76 -5.36 -13.63
CA GLY A 251 8.93 -5.76 -14.79
C GLY A 251 9.36 -7.08 -15.43
N GLU A 252 9.13 -7.27 -16.72
CA GLU A 252 9.57 -8.45 -17.50
C GLU A 252 10.86 -8.19 -18.29
N GLY A 253 11.41 -9.26 -18.89
CA GLY A 253 12.59 -9.21 -19.75
C GLY A 253 13.94 -9.26 -19.03
N HIS A 254 15.01 -9.01 -19.78
CA HIS A 254 16.38 -9.05 -19.26
C HIS A 254 16.69 -7.77 -18.48
N ARG A 255 17.17 -7.93 -17.25
CA ARG A 255 17.55 -6.83 -16.35
C ARG A 255 18.96 -7.02 -15.83
N VAL A 256 19.69 -5.91 -15.75
CA VAL A 256 21.03 -5.85 -15.16
C VAL A 256 20.98 -4.86 -14.00
N ILE A 257 21.40 -5.31 -12.82
CA ILE A 257 21.45 -4.48 -11.61
C ILE A 257 22.90 -4.22 -11.28
N HIS A 258 23.31 -2.96 -11.41
CA HIS A 258 24.64 -2.50 -11.02
C HIS A 258 24.62 -1.94 -9.59
N GLY A 259 25.76 -2.03 -8.90
CA GLY A 259 25.91 -1.42 -7.58
C GLY A 259 27.23 -1.83 -6.92
N VAL A 260 27.68 -1.01 -5.97
CA VAL A 260 28.89 -1.27 -5.17
C VAL A 260 28.72 -2.48 -4.24
N ALA A 261 29.81 -2.98 -3.66
CA ALA A 261 29.71 -4.02 -2.62
C ALA A 261 28.84 -3.53 -1.45
N GLY A 262 28.02 -4.42 -0.89
CA GLY A 262 27.10 -4.07 0.21
C GLY A 262 25.80 -3.37 -0.21
N SER A 263 25.60 -3.02 -1.49
CA SER A 263 24.40 -2.31 -1.97
C SER A 263 23.08 -3.11 -1.95
N GLY A 264 23.08 -4.33 -1.39
CA GLY A 264 21.88 -5.16 -1.29
C GLY A 264 21.45 -5.91 -2.56
N LYS A 265 22.31 -6.03 -3.59
CA LYS A 265 21.98 -6.76 -4.84
C LYS A 265 21.42 -8.18 -4.60
N THR A 266 21.97 -8.90 -3.63
CA THR A 266 21.51 -10.23 -3.27
C THR A 266 20.10 -10.22 -2.67
N LEU A 267 19.72 -9.17 -1.93
CA LEU A 267 18.36 -9.01 -1.40
C LEU A 267 17.36 -8.79 -2.53
N ILE A 268 17.71 -7.94 -3.50
CA ILE A 268 16.87 -7.69 -4.68
C ILE A 268 16.71 -8.98 -5.51
N LEU A 269 17.79 -9.75 -5.67
CA LEU A 269 17.73 -11.05 -6.33
C LEU A 269 16.80 -12.02 -5.58
N LEU A 270 16.94 -12.14 -4.26
CA LEU A 270 16.09 -13.01 -3.44
C LEU A 270 14.62 -12.62 -3.56
N TYR A 271 14.30 -11.33 -3.37
CA TYR A 271 12.96 -10.79 -3.55
C TYR A 271 12.39 -11.19 -4.91
N ARG A 272 13.19 -11.00 -5.98
CA ARG A 272 12.76 -11.33 -7.33
C ARG A 272 12.51 -12.81 -7.52
N CYS A 273 13.32 -13.67 -6.92
CA CYS A 273 13.13 -15.12 -7.02
C CYS A 273 11.85 -15.57 -6.30
N LEU A 274 11.58 -15.04 -5.09
CA LEU A 274 10.35 -15.31 -4.35
C LEU A 274 9.11 -14.85 -5.13
N TYR A 275 9.13 -13.61 -5.65
CA TYR A 275 8.05 -13.08 -6.49
C TYR A 275 7.81 -13.95 -7.73
N LEU A 276 8.87 -14.34 -8.45
CA LEU A 276 8.73 -15.18 -9.65
C LEU A 276 8.23 -16.57 -9.31
N ALA A 277 8.58 -17.14 -8.14
CA ALA A 277 8.10 -18.45 -7.71
C ALA A 277 6.60 -18.48 -7.43
N GLU A 278 6.00 -17.34 -7.03
CA GLU A 278 4.55 -17.23 -6.85
C GLU A 278 3.81 -17.05 -8.18
N VAL A 279 4.43 -16.40 -9.16
CA VAL A 279 3.79 -16.03 -10.44
C VAL A 279 3.99 -17.08 -11.52
N LEU A 280 5.15 -17.74 -11.54
CA LEU A 280 5.52 -18.70 -12.57
C LEU A 280 5.35 -20.14 -12.06
N THR A 281 4.87 -21.00 -12.95
CA THR A 281 4.80 -22.45 -12.71
C THR A 281 6.06 -23.19 -13.18
N THR A 282 6.94 -22.50 -13.91
CA THR A 282 8.18 -23.07 -14.45
C THR A 282 9.32 -23.01 -13.44
N PRO A 283 10.25 -23.99 -13.47
CA PRO A 283 11.41 -23.97 -12.59
C PRO A 283 12.29 -22.74 -12.81
N ILE A 284 12.73 -22.11 -11.72
CA ILE A 284 13.63 -20.96 -11.72
C ILE A 284 15.06 -21.44 -11.42
N LEU A 285 15.99 -21.20 -12.34
CA LEU A 285 17.42 -21.47 -12.13
C LEU A 285 18.13 -20.21 -11.63
N VAL A 286 18.72 -20.28 -10.45
CA VAL A 286 19.57 -19.23 -9.89
C VAL A 286 21.02 -19.70 -9.92
N LEU A 287 21.87 -18.97 -10.64
CA LEU A 287 23.31 -19.22 -10.71
C LEU A 287 24.05 -18.21 -9.84
N CYS A 288 24.98 -18.69 -9.03
CA CYS A 288 25.79 -17.85 -8.15
C CYS A 288 27.24 -18.36 -8.09
N TYR A 289 28.16 -17.46 -7.75
CA TYR A 289 29.61 -17.71 -7.84
C TYR A 289 30.13 -18.76 -6.84
N ASN A 290 29.53 -18.91 -5.66
CA ASN A 290 30.01 -19.85 -4.64
C ASN A 290 28.88 -20.68 -3.99
N MET A 291 29.26 -21.83 -3.42
CA MET A 291 28.34 -22.78 -2.79
C MET A 291 27.69 -22.20 -1.52
N THR A 292 28.39 -21.37 -0.75
CA THR A 292 27.86 -20.77 0.49
C THR A 292 26.68 -19.85 0.20
N LEU A 293 26.77 -19.02 -0.83
CA LEU A 293 25.67 -18.16 -1.28
C LEU A 293 24.51 -19.00 -1.82
N ALA A 294 24.79 -20.08 -2.56
CA ALA A 294 23.76 -21.01 -3.03
C ALA A 294 22.99 -21.63 -1.87
N ALA A 295 23.69 -22.11 -0.83
CA ALA A 295 23.09 -22.68 0.36
C ALA A 295 22.23 -21.64 1.11
N ARG A 296 22.72 -20.41 1.26
CA ARG A 296 21.97 -19.31 1.89
C ARG A 296 20.69 -18.98 1.15
N LEU A 297 20.74 -18.84 -0.18
CA LEU A 297 19.56 -18.56 -0.99
C LEU A 297 18.55 -19.70 -0.88
N LYS A 298 19.01 -20.96 -0.90
CA LYS A 298 18.13 -22.12 -0.68
C LYS A 298 17.40 -22.07 0.67
N CYS A 299 18.09 -21.77 1.77
CA CYS A 299 17.44 -21.67 3.08
C CYS A 299 16.41 -20.53 3.15
N GLN A 300 16.61 -19.43 2.42
CA GLN A 300 15.70 -18.28 2.41
C GLN A 300 14.50 -18.46 1.47
N MET A 301 14.54 -19.45 0.59
CA MET A 301 13.50 -19.74 -0.39
C MET A 301 12.72 -21.02 -0.08
N ALA A 302 13.15 -21.78 0.94
CA ALA A 302 12.49 -22.98 1.45
C ALA A 302 11.39 -22.60 2.45
#